data_AF-A0A424R547-F1
#
_entry.id   AF-A0A424R547-F1
#
_cell.length_a   1.000
_cell.length_b   1.000
_cell.length_c   1.000
_cell.angle_alpha   90.00
_cell.angle_beta   90.00
_cell.angle_gamma   90.00
#
_symmetry.space_group_name_H-M   'P 1'
#
loop_
_entity.id
_entity.type
_entity.pdbx_description
1 polymer ?
#
loop_
_entity_poly.entity_id
_entity_poly.type
_entity_poly.pdbx_seq_one_letter_code
_entity_poly.pdbx_strand_id
1 'polypeptide(L)'
;MTCYGCTDVGACNYDVAFSIDDDSCEFESCAGCTDLEACNYDPAATIEDDSCLDECPCPGDLDGDGIIAVTDILLFLSDYGCDTAPCIGDVDGDDLTTVNDLLLLLSEFSEPCTP
;
A
#
# COMPACT_ATOMS: atom_id res chain seq x y z
N MET A 1 -27.22 -36.93 3.23
CA MET A 1 -26.42 -35.73 3.53
C MET A 1 -25.41 -35.60 2.42
N THR A 2 -25.56 -34.62 1.54
CA THR A 2 -24.59 -34.34 0.49
C THR A 2 -23.65 -33.28 1.02
N CYS A 3 -22.35 -33.55 0.93
CA CYS A 3 -21.32 -32.70 1.50
C CYS A 3 -20.50 -32.09 0.36
N TYR A 4 -21.17 -31.17 -0.35
CA TYR A 4 -20.64 -30.39 -1.46
C TYR A 4 -20.13 -29.05 -0.94
N GLY A 5 -18.99 -28.63 -1.47
CA GLY A 5 -18.33 -27.36 -1.21
C GLY A 5 -16.87 -27.45 -1.63
N CYS A 6 -16.10 -26.37 -1.42
CA CYS A 6 -14.70 -26.35 -1.80
C CYS A 6 -13.87 -27.36 -1.01
N THR A 7 -13.15 -28.24 -1.72
CA THR A 7 -12.26 -29.25 -1.13
C THR A 7 -10.77 -28.98 -1.38
N ASP A 8 -10.44 -27.91 -2.11
CA ASP A 8 -9.06 -27.51 -2.39
C ASP A 8 -8.47 -26.75 -1.19
N VAL A 9 -7.40 -27.29 -0.61
CA VAL A 9 -6.68 -26.68 0.53
C VAL A 9 -6.04 -25.34 0.21
N GLY A 10 -5.85 -25.02 -1.07
CA GLY A 10 -5.30 -23.74 -1.53
C GLY A 10 -6.36 -22.65 -1.73
N ALA A 11 -7.65 -22.97 -1.59
CA ALA A 11 -8.72 -21.98 -1.78
C ALA A 11 -9.02 -21.22 -0.48
N CYS A 12 -9.40 -19.96 -0.62
CA CYS A 12 -9.76 -19.07 0.48
C CYS A 12 -11.01 -19.54 1.24
N ASN A 13 -11.90 -20.28 0.58
CA ASN A 13 -13.10 -20.86 1.16
C ASN A 13 -13.01 -22.38 1.40
N TYR A 14 -11.79 -22.92 1.54
CA TYR A 14 -11.56 -24.32 1.90
C TYR A 14 -12.26 -24.70 3.22
N ASP A 15 -13.01 -25.81 3.21
CA ASP A 15 -13.56 -26.40 4.44
C ASP A 15 -13.38 -27.92 4.45
N VAL A 16 -12.66 -28.40 5.47
CA VAL A 16 -12.38 -29.83 5.74
C VAL A 16 -13.65 -30.67 5.93
N ALA A 17 -14.80 -30.03 6.16
CA ALA A 17 -16.08 -30.72 6.29
C ALA A 17 -16.56 -31.31 4.96
N PHE A 18 -16.21 -30.71 3.81
CA PHE A 18 -16.65 -31.14 2.48
C PHE A 18 -15.80 -32.31 1.93
N SER A 19 -16.44 -33.18 1.15
CA SER A 19 -15.80 -34.39 0.60
C SER A 19 -16.02 -34.57 -0.90
N ILE A 20 -16.83 -33.70 -1.50
CA ILE A 20 -17.13 -33.69 -2.92
C ILE A 20 -17.02 -32.23 -3.36
N ASP A 21 -16.07 -31.97 -4.24
CA ASP A 21 -15.92 -30.64 -4.84
C ASP A 21 -17.14 -30.30 -5.70
N ASP A 22 -17.57 -29.05 -5.64
CA ASP A 22 -18.69 -28.50 -6.41
C ASP A 22 -18.29 -27.31 -7.28
N ASP A 23 -17.00 -27.15 -7.54
CA ASP A 23 -16.40 -26.04 -8.29
C ASP A 23 -16.65 -24.66 -7.65
N SER A 24 -16.95 -24.60 -6.34
CA SER A 24 -17.15 -23.35 -5.60
C SER A 24 -15.88 -22.73 -5.01
N CYS A 25 -14.72 -23.36 -5.19
CA CYS A 25 -13.45 -22.85 -4.69
C CYS A 25 -13.14 -21.45 -5.26
N GLU A 26 -12.80 -20.51 -4.38
CA GLU A 26 -12.37 -19.16 -4.76
C GLU A 26 -10.99 -18.85 -4.13
N PHE A 27 -10.22 -18.03 -4.83
CA PHE A 27 -8.80 -17.80 -4.56
C PHE A 27 -8.47 -16.32 -4.43
N GLU A 28 -9.48 -15.46 -4.34
CA GLU A 28 -9.30 -14.00 -4.46
C GLU A 28 -9.56 -13.30 -3.12
N SER A 29 -10.46 -13.83 -2.27
CA SER A 29 -10.85 -13.15 -1.04
C SER A 29 -9.77 -13.13 0.05
N CYS A 30 -8.77 -14.00 -0.08
CA CYS A 30 -7.57 -14.10 0.75
C CYS A 30 -6.29 -13.90 -0.06
N ALA A 31 -6.43 -13.33 -1.27
CA ALA A 31 -5.31 -12.94 -2.12
C ALA A 31 -4.85 -11.53 -1.74
N GLY A 32 -3.53 -11.33 -1.74
CA GLY A 32 -2.90 -10.06 -1.40
C GLY A 32 -1.40 -10.25 -1.26
N CYS A 33 -0.68 -9.19 -0.90
CA CYS A 33 0.75 -9.28 -0.70
C CYS A 33 1.08 -10.07 0.58
N THR A 34 1.82 -11.18 0.46
CA THR A 34 2.28 -11.98 1.62
C THR A 34 3.75 -11.76 1.99
N ASP A 35 4.45 -10.90 1.26
CA ASP A 35 5.81 -10.48 1.58
C ASP A 35 5.84 -9.55 2.81
N LEU A 36 6.47 -10.02 3.89
CA LEU A 36 6.62 -9.27 5.14
C LEU A 36 7.49 -8.01 5.01
N GLU A 37 8.28 -7.91 3.95
CA GLU A 37 9.13 -6.77 3.65
C GLU A 37 8.49 -5.81 2.62
N ALA A 38 7.23 -6.05 2.23
CA ALA A 38 6.50 -5.16 1.32
C ALA A 38 5.60 -4.17 2.07
N CYS A 39 5.48 -2.97 1.50
CA CYS A 39 4.78 -1.84 2.11
C CYS A 39 3.27 -2.02 2.25
N ASN A 40 2.70 -2.90 1.43
CA ASN A 40 1.29 -3.26 1.46
C ASN A 40 1.10 -4.72 1.90
N TYR A 41 2.01 -5.27 2.72
CA TYR A 41 1.84 -6.57 3.35
C TYR A 41 0.45 -6.70 3.98
N ASP A 42 -0.29 -7.73 3.56
CA ASP A 42 -1.59 -8.06 4.12
C ASP A 42 -1.47 -9.29 5.03
N PRO A 43 -1.57 -9.14 6.37
CA PRO A 43 -1.51 -10.28 7.29
C PRO A 43 -2.69 -11.25 7.17
N ALA A 44 -3.76 -10.88 6.47
CA ALA A 44 -4.88 -11.76 6.15
C ALA A 44 -4.70 -12.52 4.82
N ALA A 45 -3.76 -12.08 3.97
CA ALA A 45 -3.48 -12.75 2.71
C ALA A 45 -2.78 -14.10 2.96
N THR A 46 -3.22 -15.12 2.24
CA THR A 46 -2.61 -16.46 2.25
C THR A 46 -2.21 -16.93 0.85
N ILE A 47 -2.61 -16.16 -0.16
CA ILE A 47 -2.28 -16.38 -1.57
C ILE A 47 -1.62 -15.09 -2.08
N GLU A 48 -0.43 -15.22 -2.64
CA GLU A 48 0.25 -14.11 -3.32
C GLU A 48 -0.48 -13.75 -4.61
N ASP A 49 -0.75 -12.45 -4.80
CA ASP A 49 -1.44 -11.90 -5.98
C ASP A 49 -0.56 -10.99 -6.84
N ASP A 50 0.76 -11.00 -6.60
CA ASP A 50 1.74 -10.11 -7.23
C ASP A 50 1.44 -8.59 -7.01
N SER A 51 0.67 -8.22 -5.98
CA SER A 51 0.39 -6.82 -5.63
C SER A 51 1.45 -6.16 -4.74
N CYS A 52 2.46 -6.90 -4.28
CA CYS A 52 3.48 -6.38 -3.37
C CYS A 52 4.19 -5.14 -3.93
N LEU A 53 4.31 -4.11 -3.09
CA LEU A 53 5.01 -2.88 -3.39
C LEU A 53 6.43 -2.94 -2.85
N ASP A 54 7.40 -2.98 -3.76
CA ASP A 54 8.83 -2.88 -3.46
C ASP A 54 9.21 -1.51 -2.88
N GLU A 55 8.45 -0.47 -3.21
CA GLU A 55 8.65 0.91 -2.75
C GLU A 55 7.40 1.41 -2.01
N CYS A 56 7.61 1.90 -0.80
CA CYS A 56 6.55 2.52 0.00
C CYS A 56 6.22 3.88 -0.60
N PRO A 57 4.95 4.16 -0.93
CA PRO A 57 4.56 5.53 -1.23
C PRO A 57 4.86 6.41 -0.01
N CYS A 58 5.87 7.26 -0.13
CA CYS A 58 6.18 8.30 0.83
C CYS A 58 6.02 9.65 0.12
N PRO A 59 4.80 10.22 0.10
CA PRO A 59 4.54 11.46 -0.64
C PRO A 59 5.40 12.65 -0.20
N GLY A 60 6.00 12.57 0.99
CA GLY A 60 6.94 13.58 1.50
C GLY A 60 8.40 13.43 1.06
N ASP A 61 8.79 12.34 0.37
CA ASP A 61 10.14 12.17 -0.22
C ASP A 61 10.12 12.77 -1.63
N LEU A 62 10.61 14.00 -1.73
CA LEU A 62 10.51 14.82 -2.93
C LEU A 62 11.75 14.72 -3.83
N ASP A 63 12.88 14.23 -3.31
CA ASP A 63 14.08 13.93 -4.12
C ASP A 63 14.27 12.44 -4.45
N GLY A 64 13.48 11.56 -3.85
CA GLY A 64 13.46 10.12 -4.13
C GLY A 64 14.65 9.39 -3.51
N ASP A 65 15.18 9.87 -2.39
CA ASP A 65 16.31 9.22 -1.69
C ASP A 65 15.88 8.19 -0.63
N GLY A 66 14.56 8.04 -0.44
CA GLY A 66 13.95 7.11 0.49
C GLY A 66 13.89 7.61 1.92
N ILE A 67 14.09 8.91 2.19
CA ILE A 67 14.06 9.49 3.53
C ILE A 67 13.37 10.86 3.48
N ILE A 68 12.41 11.11 4.38
CA ILE A 68 11.84 12.45 4.52
C ILE A 68 12.78 13.29 5.40
N ALA A 69 13.56 14.16 4.77
CA ALA A 69 14.62 14.94 5.39
C ALA A 69 14.47 16.45 5.15
N VAL A 70 15.48 17.20 5.61
CA VAL A 70 15.52 18.66 5.37
C VAL A 70 15.62 18.97 3.89
N THR A 71 16.18 18.08 3.07
CA THR A 71 16.24 18.20 1.62
C THR A 71 14.84 18.28 1.01
N ASP A 72 13.91 17.47 1.47
CA ASP A 72 12.51 17.49 1.04
C ASP A 72 11.78 18.74 1.51
N ILE A 73 12.03 19.18 2.75
CA ILE A 73 11.51 20.48 3.21
C ILE A 73 12.00 21.62 2.31
N LEU A 74 13.26 21.59 1.86
CA LEU A 74 13.79 22.60 0.97
C LEU A 74 13.17 22.53 -0.44
N LEU A 75 12.87 21.33 -0.93
CA LEU A 75 12.14 21.14 -2.19
C LEU A 75 10.69 21.60 -2.08
N PHE A 76 10.00 21.24 -1.01
CA PHE A 76 8.67 21.71 -0.69
C PHE A 76 8.61 23.25 -0.65
N LEU A 77 9.54 23.88 0.06
CA LEU A 77 9.62 25.34 0.15
C LEU A 77 9.97 26.02 -1.19
N SER A 78 10.53 25.27 -2.15
CA SER A 78 10.80 25.80 -3.50
C SER A 78 9.54 26.02 -4.32
N ASP A 79 8.44 25.34 -3.96
CA ASP A 79 7.16 25.35 -4.66
C ASP A 79 5.98 25.75 -3.75
N TYR A 80 6.27 26.26 -2.55
CA TYR A 80 5.23 26.65 -1.59
C TYR A 80 4.28 27.72 -2.16
N GLY A 81 2.99 27.42 -2.11
CA GLY A 81 1.95 28.24 -2.72
C GLY A 81 1.68 27.93 -4.19
N CYS A 82 2.22 26.83 -4.74
CA CYS A 82 1.80 26.29 -6.03
C CYS A 82 0.29 26.00 -6.02
N ASP A 83 -0.40 26.46 -7.06
CA ASP A 83 -1.84 26.26 -7.29
C ASP A 83 -2.13 25.79 -8.74
N THR A 84 -1.08 25.41 -9.47
CA THR A 84 -1.17 24.89 -10.84
C THR A 84 -0.29 23.66 -10.99
N ALA A 85 -0.91 22.48 -10.95
CA ALA A 85 -0.23 21.20 -11.10
C ALA A 85 0.67 21.11 -12.36
N PRO A 86 1.79 20.37 -12.30
CA PRO A 86 2.23 19.53 -11.18
C PRO A 86 2.96 20.34 -10.11
N CYS A 87 2.48 20.26 -8.87
CA CYS A 87 3.12 20.85 -7.71
C CYS A 87 3.96 19.76 -7.02
N ILE A 88 5.26 19.98 -6.84
CA ILE A 88 6.13 18.94 -6.27
C ILE A 88 5.88 18.76 -4.77
N GLY A 89 5.45 19.82 -4.09
CA GLY A 89 5.13 19.79 -2.67
C GLY A 89 3.69 19.43 -2.36
N ASP A 90 2.90 18.95 -3.32
CA ASP A 90 1.53 18.44 -3.07
C ASP A 90 1.62 17.03 -2.49
N VAL A 91 1.49 16.93 -1.17
CA VAL A 91 1.70 15.69 -0.39
C VAL A 91 0.38 14.97 -0.13
N ASP A 92 -0.76 15.68 -0.08
CA ASP A 92 -2.10 15.07 0.06
C ASP A 92 -2.84 14.81 -1.26
N GLY A 93 -2.30 15.28 -2.39
CA GLY A 93 -2.86 15.08 -3.71
C GLY A 93 -4.05 15.98 -4.02
N ASP A 94 -4.13 17.17 -3.41
CA ASP A 94 -5.20 18.15 -3.64
C ASP A 94 -4.89 19.18 -4.74
N ASP A 95 -3.79 18.98 -5.47
CA ASP A 95 -3.24 19.83 -6.53
C ASP A 95 -2.71 21.19 -6.03
N LEU A 96 -2.53 21.39 -4.72
CA LEU A 96 -1.98 22.61 -4.12
C LEU A 96 -0.75 22.30 -3.25
N THR A 97 0.10 23.32 -3.04
CA THR A 97 1.19 23.22 -2.04
C THR A 97 0.95 24.23 -0.92
N THR A 98 0.44 23.74 0.21
CA THR A 98 -0.07 24.55 1.32
C THR A 98 0.50 24.12 2.67
N VAL A 99 0.01 24.73 3.76
CA VAL A 99 0.38 24.31 5.11
C VAL A 99 -0.10 22.88 5.41
N ASN A 100 -1.17 22.38 4.78
CA ASN A 100 -1.64 21.01 5.00
C ASN A 100 -0.57 20.00 4.56
N ASP A 101 -0.01 20.20 3.38
CA ASP A 101 1.07 19.41 2.83
C ASP A 101 2.32 19.47 3.70
N LEU A 102 2.69 20.67 4.17
CA LEU A 102 3.81 20.83 5.09
C LEU A 102 3.59 20.06 6.40
N LEU A 103 2.35 20.05 6.93
CA LEU A 103 2.04 19.32 8.15
C LEU A 103 2.10 17.80 7.95
N LEU A 104 1.76 17.31 6.75
CA LEU A 104 1.90 15.91 6.38
C LEU A 104 3.36 15.53 6.17
N LEU A 105 4.14 16.36 5.48
CA LEU A 105 5.59 16.15 5.35
C LEU A 105 6.26 16.10 6.73
N LEU A 106 5.87 17.00 7.64
CA LEU A 106 6.44 17.05 8.99
C LEU A 106 5.92 15.96 9.93
N SER A 107 4.82 15.26 9.62
CA SER A 107 4.33 14.16 10.47
C SER A 107 5.22 12.92 10.38
N GLU A 108 5.89 12.75 9.25
CA GLU A 108 6.77 11.61 8.94
C GLU A 108 8.27 12.03 8.87
N PHE A 109 8.61 13.22 9.36
CA PHE A 109 9.97 13.76 9.25
C PHE A 109 10.99 12.88 9.95
N SER A 110 12.10 12.62 9.27
CA SER A 110 13.22 11.77 9.70
C SER A 110 12.92 10.27 9.73
N GLU A 111 11.76 9.84 9.26
CA GLU A 111 11.47 8.42 9.06
C GLU A 111 11.91 7.99 7.64
N PRO A 112 12.61 6.86 7.49
CA PRO A 112 12.87 6.29 6.17
C PRO A 112 11.56 5.79 5.56
N CYS A 113 11.47 5.80 4.23
CA CYS A 113 10.37 5.18 3.48
C CYS A 113 10.48 3.65 3.55
N THR A 114 10.20 3.07 4.72
CA THR A 114 10.20 1.62 4.94
C THR A 114 8.79 1.08 5.07
N PRO A 115 8.57 -0.21 4.74
CA PRO A 115 7.40 -0.97 5.16
C PRO A 115 7.17 -0.91 6.67
#